data_AF-A0A4Y2IPQ3-F1
#
_entry.id   AF-A0A4Y2IPQ3-F1
#
_cell.length_a   1.000
_cell.length_b   1.000
_cell.length_c   1.000
_cell.angle_alpha   90.00
_cell.angle_beta   90.00
_cell.angle_gamma   90.00
#
_symmetry.space_group_name_H-M   'P 1'
#
loop_
_entity.id
_entity.type
_entity.pdbx_description
1 polymer ?
#
loop_
_entity_poly.entity_id
_entity_poly.type
_entity_poly.pdbx_seq_one_letter_code
_entity_poly.pdbx_strand_id
1 'polypeptide(L)'
;MFSYLKNVGLGVVLNFKCTNSLCTAVTEIHSDPEISALNELALLTLSTGSGFSQECEKFAARYMSKYVFASCEKTTEKVLDSTIETNLVKSIQEEKKLADERNDIDKDGFFCVTAVVDGGWCKRSYGHGYNASSGVAFIIGLATQKIIFIDIRNKVCLTCHAIETGRISSKTHVCHKNWDAYSTSMESNIIVEGMKYLESIHNIRCTRVVGDGDSNIIKRIKDEIGYGNRVLKVECANHAVRRYSRALEKLQRDTRRFSGKSGVRVRNILKQNIGKLAQGARALIKKHAILFQSEPSQTAIQELVSNFRNFPRLVFQQSSKSNPTNKMPEESSELLSLMESSGMLRAIDEEINRVLVSCSNTLIYNVTNNPAENYMNQFCKTSGGKRIDFAKAGSIGRRAKIAALAYQQPAQQWHKEVNKFVTGRSPTNPLRKFLSRRNNEHLKRIKRRQIFSKEKERRKQRKYSHVPKGGDKNYGDFPEKPDITEEMYQIPVANPGFGSGRG
;
A
#
# COMPACT_ATOMS: atom_id res chain seq x y z
N MET A 1 31.02 -32.05 -39.15
CA MET A 1 30.81 -30.95 -38.18
C MET A 1 29.63 -31.33 -37.31
N PHE A 2 29.80 -31.39 -35.99
CA PHE A 2 28.72 -31.68 -35.05
C PHE A 2 28.16 -30.34 -34.58
N SER A 3 26.86 -30.13 -34.75
CA SER A 3 26.19 -28.93 -34.25
C SER A 3 25.14 -29.31 -33.21
N TYR A 4 25.08 -28.55 -32.13
CA TYR A 4 23.98 -28.65 -31.19
C TYR A 4 23.53 -27.26 -30.74
N LEU A 5 22.23 -27.16 -30.48
CA LEU A 5 21.57 -25.93 -30.09
C LEU A 5 21.47 -25.89 -28.56
N LYS A 6 22.04 -24.84 -27.95
CA LYS A 6 21.99 -24.60 -26.51
C LYS A 6 21.09 -23.40 -26.23
N ASN A 7 19.99 -23.61 -25.53
CA ASN A 7 19.17 -22.50 -25.02
C ASN A 7 19.88 -21.87 -23.81
N VAL A 8 20.17 -20.58 -23.88
CA VAL A 8 20.82 -19.80 -22.81
C VAL A 8 19.87 -18.67 -22.39
N GLY A 9 18.68 -19.06 -21.96
CA GLY A 9 17.64 -18.13 -21.55
C GLY A 9 16.78 -17.64 -22.72
N LEU A 10 16.64 -16.32 -22.86
CA LEU A 10 15.91 -15.71 -23.98
C LEU A 10 16.69 -15.74 -25.31
N GLY A 11 17.93 -16.23 -25.30
CA GLY A 11 18.73 -16.43 -26.50
C GLY A 11 19.17 -17.86 -26.71
N VAL A 12 19.71 -18.10 -27.90
CA VAL A 12 20.16 -19.39 -28.39
C VAL A 12 21.64 -19.29 -28.76
N VAL A 13 22.43 -20.29 -28.36
CA VAL A 13 23.82 -20.45 -28.77
C VAL A 13 23.95 -21.72 -29.60
N LEU A 14 24.37 -21.57 -30.86
CA LEU A 14 24.69 -22.66 -31.77
C LEU A 14 26.17 -22.98 -31.62
N ASN A 15 26.45 -24.21 -31.16
CA ASN A 15 27.82 -24.69 -30.99
C ASN A 15 28.19 -25.56 -32.18
N PHE A 16 29.30 -25.26 -32.83
CA PHE A 16 29.88 -26.06 -33.90
C PHE A 16 31.19 -26.65 -33.42
N LYS A 17 31.28 -27.98 -33.39
CA LYS A 17 32.51 -28.70 -33.09
C LYS A 17 33.02 -29.40 -34.35
N CYS A 18 34.31 -29.26 -34.63
CA CYS A 18 34.93 -30.03 -35.70
C CYS A 18 34.83 -31.53 -35.40
N THR A 19 34.47 -32.34 -36.40
CA THR A 19 34.32 -33.80 -36.24
C THR A 19 35.62 -34.57 -36.44
N ASN A 20 36.70 -33.89 -36.84
CA ASN A 20 38.01 -34.50 -36.98
C ASN A 20 38.64 -34.70 -35.59
N SER A 21 39.08 -35.91 -35.28
CA SER A 21 39.69 -36.28 -33.99
C SER A 21 41.00 -35.53 -33.70
N LEU A 22 41.66 -34.98 -34.72
CA LEU A 22 42.88 -34.17 -34.60
C LEU A 22 42.61 -32.66 -34.52
N CYS A 23 41.34 -32.24 -34.59
CA CYS A 23 40.95 -30.82 -34.60
C CYS A 23 40.08 -30.47 -33.38
N THR A 24 40.56 -29.55 -32.55
CA THR A 24 39.85 -29.09 -31.34
C THR A 24 39.02 -27.81 -31.56
N ALA A 25 38.90 -27.35 -32.81
CA ALA A 25 38.19 -26.10 -33.12
C ALA A 25 36.70 -26.17 -32.73
N VAL A 26 36.27 -25.18 -31.94
CA VAL A 26 34.89 -24.95 -31.53
C VAL A 26 34.52 -23.51 -31.90
N THR A 27 33.36 -23.34 -32.52
CA THR A 27 32.80 -22.01 -32.83
C THR A 27 31.41 -21.89 -32.21
N GLU A 28 31.15 -20.79 -31.53
CA GLU A 28 29.84 -20.45 -30.98
C GLU A 28 29.21 -19.30 -31.79
N ILE A 29 27.96 -19.48 -32.24
CA ILE A 29 27.14 -18.43 -32.85
C ILE A 29 25.99 -18.11 -31.91
N HIS A 30 25.90 -16.84 -31.51
CA HIS A 30 24.90 -16.36 -30.57
C HIS A 30 23.74 -15.71 -31.31
N SER A 31 22.50 -16.00 -30.91
CA SER A 31 21.33 -15.31 -31.45
C SER A 31 21.31 -13.82 -31.09
N ASP A 32 21.95 -13.45 -29.99
CA ASP A 32 22.19 -12.07 -29.57
C ASP A 32 23.56 -11.99 -28.89
N PRO A 33 24.44 -11.03 -29.24
CA PRO A 33 25.75 -10.89 -28.61
C PRO A 33 25.67 -10.53 -27.10
N GLU A 34 24.51 -10.04 -26.62
CA GLU A 34 24.29 -9.59 -25.23
C GLU A 34 23.30 -10.48 -24.45
N ILE A 35 23.27 -11.78 -24.73
CA ILE A 35 22.35 -12.76 -24.08
C ILE A 35 22.35 -12.67 -22.54
N SER A 36 23.50 -12.43 -21.91
CA SER A 36 23.57 -12.30 -20.44
C SER A 36 22.76 -11.10 -19.94
N ALA A 37 22.93 -9.94 -20.58
CA ALA A 37 22.20 -8.73 -20.23
C ALA A 37 20.70 -8.87 -20.51
N LEU A 38 20.33 -9.55 -21.60
CA LEU A 38 18.92 -9.84 -21.90
C LEU A 38 18.27 -10.69 -20.81
N ASN A 39 18.96 -11.73 -20.32
CA ASN A 39 18.44 -12.57 -19.24
C ASN A 39 18.31 -11.80 -17.92
N GLU A 40 19.26 -10.94 -17.60
CA GLU A 40 19.18 -10.08 -16.40
C GLU A 40 18.04 -9.05 -16.51
N LEU A 41 17.84 -8.46 -17.68
CA LEU A 41 16.71 -7.56 -17.94
C LEU A 41 15.36 -8.30 -17.95
N ALA A 42 15.33 -9.59 -18.28
CA ALA A 42 14.12 -10.40 -18.17
C ALA A 42 13.62 -10.52 -16.72
N LEU A 43 14.48 -10.28 -15.73
CA LEU A 43 14.11 -10.24 -14.32
C LEU A 43 13.26 -9.00 -13.95
N LEU A 44 13.19 -8.01 -14.83
CA LEU A 44 12.27 -6.87 -14.69
C LEU A 44 10.80 -7.31 -14.69
N THR A 45 10.50 -8.56 -15.11
CA THR A 45 9.19 -9.20 -14.97
C THR A 45 8.74 -9.30 -13.51
N LEU A 46 9.66 -9.34 -12.53
CA LEU A 46 9.33 -9.25 -11.10
C LEU A 46 8.51 -7.99 -10.76
N SER A 47 8.67 -6.90 -11.53
CA SER A 47 7.87 -5.68 -11.39
C SER A 47 6.38 -5.88 -11.68
N THR A 48 6.04 -6.97 -12.37
CA THR A 48 4.66 -7.38 -12.69
C THR A 48 4.06 -8.29 -11.63
N GLY A 49 4.86 -8.74 -10.65
CA GLY A 49 4.43 -9.69 -9.62
C GLY A 49 4.58 -11.15 -10.00
N SER A 50 5.15 -11.42 -11.17
CA SER A 50 5.38 -12.79 -11.63
C SER A 50 6.64 -13.41 -11.01
N GLY A 51 6.71 -14.73 -11.01
CA GLY A 51 7.91 -15.53 -10.76
C GLY A 51 8.15 -16.52 -11.90
N PHE A 52 9.16 -17.38 -11.72
CA PHE A 52 9.64 -18.32 -12.74
C PHE A 52 8.51 -19.08 -13.47
N SER A 53 7.63 -19.78 -12.74
CA SER A 53 6.59 -20.60 -13.35
C SER A 53 5.65 -19.81 -14.25
N GLN A 54 5.28 -18.59 -13.83
CA GLN A 54 4.38 -17.72 -14.60
C GLN A 54 5.06 -17.18 -15.86
N GLU A 55 6.38 -16.95 -15.83
CA GLU A 55 7.11 -16.58 -17.04
C GLU A 55 7.26 -17.79 -17.99
N CYS A 56 7.51 -19.00 -17.48
CA CYS A 56 7.52 -20.20 -18.32
C CYS A 56 6.19 -20.42 -19.06
N GLU A 57 5.06 -20.17 -18.40
CA GLU A 57 3.73 -20.22 -19.02
C GLU A 57 3.56 -19.15 -20.11
N LYS A 58 3.92 -17.89 -19.83
CA LYS A 58 3.82 -16.78 -20.81
C LYS A 58 4.64 -17.02 -22.07
N PHE A 59 5.82 -17.60 -21.92
CA PHE A 59 6.74 -17.87 -23.03
C PHE A 59 6.55 -19.29 -23.62
N ALA A 60 5.49 -20.01 -23.23
CA ALA A 60 5.15 -21.34 -23.76
C ALA A 60 6.36 -22.32 -23.80
N ALA A 61 7.09 -22.40 -22.67
CA ALA A 61 8.28 -23.24 -22.44
C ALA A 61 9.61 -22.82 -23.10
N ARG A 62 9.67 -21.76 -23.93
CA ARG A 62 10.94 -21.23 -24.49
C ARG A 62 11.53 -20.08 -23.65
N TYR A 63 11.44 -20.22 -22.33
CA TYR A 63 12.04 -19.29 -21.36
C TYR A 63 13.40 -19.80 -20.87
N MET A 64 14.00 -19.12 -19.89
CA MET A 64 15.22 -19.59 -19.24
C MET A 64 14.97 -20.76 -18.29
N SER A 65 16.04 -21.53 -18.00
CA SER A 65 15.98 -22.58 -16.98
C SER A 65 15.88 -21.98 -15.58
N LYS A 66 15.38 -22.75 -14.61
CA LYS A 66 15.28 -22.31 -13.21
C LYS A 66 16.64 -21.90 -12.63
N TYR A 67 17.71 -22.57 -13.05
CA TYR A 67 19.08 -22.24 -12.64
C TYR A 67 19.53 -20.88 -13.18
N VAL A 68 19.31 -20.62 -14.48
CA VAL A 68 19.65 -19.33 -15.10
C VAL A 68 18.82 -18.21 -14.47
N PHE A 69 17.52 -18.42 -14.23
CA PHE A 69 16.67 -17.47 -13.53
C PHE A 69 17.20 -17.10 -12.15
N ALA A 70 17.55 -18.11 -11.34
CA ALA A 70 18.09 -17.88 -10.00
C ALA A 70 19.47 -17.19 -10.03
N SER A 71 20.28 -17.41 -11.08
CA SER A 71 21.54 -16.70 -11.27
C SER A 71 21.30 -15.23 -11.60
N CYS A 72 20.38 -14.94 -12.52
CA CYS A 72 19.97 -13.57 -12.85
C CYS A 72 19.39 -12.85 -11.63
N GLU A 73 18.59 -13.53 -10.80
CA GLU A 73 18.08 -12.96 -9.54
C GLU A 73 19.20 -12.42 -8.65
N LYS A 74 20.32 -13.15 -8.52
CA LYS A 74 21.46 -12.74 -7.70
C LYS A 74 22.22 -11.56 -8.30
N THR A 75 22.42 -11.54 -9.62
CA THR A 75 23.11 -10.43 -10.28
C THR A 75 22.27 -9.15 -10.20
N THR A 76 20.97 -9.24 -10.52
CA THR A 76 20.06 -8.10 -10.47
C THR A 76 19.86 -7.58 -9.04
N GLU A 77 20.00 -8.41 -8.01
CA GLU A 77 19.94 -7.95 -6.61
C GLU A 77 20.98 -6.85 -6.34
N LYS A 78 22.24 -7.05 -6.75
CA LYS A 78 23.29 -6.02 -6.60
C LYS A 78 22.94 -4.71 -7.32
N VAL A 79 22.35 -4.82 -8.50
CA VAL A 79 21.90 -3.67 -9.29
C VAL A 79 20.79 -2.92 -8.56
N LEU A 80 19.80 -3.66 -8.04
CA LEU A 80 18.68 -3.08 -7.31
C LEU A 80 19.13 -2.40 -6.03
N ASP A 81 20.12 -2.96 -5.33
CA ASP A 81 20.68 -2.43 -4.08
C ASP A 81 21.37 -1.09 -4.32
N SER A 82 22.27 -1.02 -5.29
CA SER A 82 22.92 0.24 -5.66
C SER A 82 21.94 1.30 -6.18
N THR A 83 20.95 0.87 -6.99
CA THR A 83 19.94 1.78 -7.54
C THR A 83 19.03 2.33 -6.45
N ILE A 84 18.56 1.48 -5.52
CA ILE A 84 17.68 1.94 -4.44
C ILE A 84 18.43 2.86 -3.48
N GLU A 85 19.66 2.53 -3.10
CA GLU A 85 20.50 3.35 -2.23
C GLU A 85 20.69 4.76 -2.80
N THR A 86 21.06 4.85 -4.08
CA THR A 86 21.20 6.14 -4.78
C THR A 86 19.89 6.93 -4.77
N ASN A 87 18.75 6.27 -4.96
CA ASN A 87 17.43 6.93 -4.96
C ASN A 87 17.05 7.40 -3.55
N LEU A 88 17.31 6.60 -2.50
CA LEU A 88 17.02 6.97 -1.13
C LEU A 88 17.85 8.17 -0.69
N VAL A 89 19.16 8.21 -1.00
CA VAL A 89 20.03 9.35 -0.67
C VAL A 89 19.50 10.64 -1.32
N LYS A 90 19.09 10.59 -2.60
CA LYS A 90 18.47 11.74 -3.28
C LYS A 90 17.19 12.19 -2.58
N SER A 91 16.31 11.25 -2.25
CA SER A 91 15.05 11.54 -1.55
C SER A 91 15.28 12.14 -0.16
N ILE A 92 16.28 11.66 0.57
CA ILE A 92 16.70 12.21 1.87
C ILE A 92 17.20 13.64 1.71
N GLN A 93 18.07 13.92 0.73
CA GLN A 93 18.60 15.25 0.47
C GLN A 93 17.49 16.25 0.10
N GLU A 94 16.53 15.84 -0.73
CA GLU A 94 15.38 16.66 -1.06
C GLU A 94 14.50 16.98 0.16
N GLU A 95 14.23 15.98 1.02
CA GLU A 95 13.45 16.20 2.25
C GLU A 95 14.19 17.14 3.21
N LYS A 96 15.51 16.95 3.35
CA LYS A 96 16.39 17.80 4.17
C LYS A 96 16.38 19.25 3.69
N LYS A 97 16.47 19.46 2.37
CA LYS A 97 16.38 20.79 1.75
C LYS A 97 15.05 21.47 2.07
N LEU A 98 13.92 20.75 1.97
CA LEU A 98 12.61 21.31 2.31
C LEU A 98 12.46 21.61 3.81
N ALA A 99 13.13 20.87 4.69
CA ALA A 99 13.16 21.17 6.11
C ALA A 99 13.99 22.44 6.40
N ASP A 100 15.13 22.59 5.73
CA ASP A 100 15.98 23.80 5.80
C ASP A 100 15.23 25.06 5.33
N GLU A 101 14.57 24.98 4.16
CA GLU A 101 13.75 26.06 3.60
C GLU A 101 12.61 26.50 4.53
N ARG A 102 12.11 25.59 5.39
CA ARG A 102 11.07 25.88 6.39
C ARG A 102 11.64 26.27 7.76
N ASN A 103 12.95 26.29 7.93
CA ASN A 103 13.62 26.45 9.21
C ASN A 103 13.13 25.43 10.27
N ASP A 104 12.79 24.21 9.81
CA ASP A 104 12.40 23.08 10.65
C ASP A 104 13.66 22.40 11.23
N ILE A 105 14.40 23.10 12.08
CA ILE A 105 15.64 22.62 12.70
C ILE A 105 15.48 22.66 14.22
N ASP A 106 15.85 21.58 14.91
CA ASP A 106 15.79 21.55 16.36
C ASP A 106 16.97 22.28 17.02
N LYS A 107 16.91 22.41 18.35
CA LYS A 107 17.95 23.09 19.14
C LYS A 107 19.34 22.45 19.02
N ASP A 108 19.39 21.18 18.64
CA ASP A 108 20.63 20.41 18.52
C ASP A 108 21.16 20.44 17.07
N GLY A 109 20.51 21.21 16.16
CA GLY A 109 20.91 21.36 14.77
C GLY A 109 20.42 20.25 13.84
N PHE A 110 19.48 19.39 14.28
CA PHE A 110 18.92 18.32 13.45
C PHE A 110 17.71 18.79 12.64
N PHE A 111 17.62 18.34 11.39
CA PHE A 111 16.47 18.62 10.53
C PHE A 111 15.26 17.82 10.98
N CYS A 112 14.15 18.52 11.25
CA CYS A 112 12.92 17.94 11.75
C CYS A 112 12.00 17.53 10.61
N VAL A 113 11.79 16.22 10.44
CA VAL A 113 10.95 15.67 9.37
C VAL A 113 9.68 15.04 9.93
N THR A 114 8.56 15.22 9.22
CA THR A 114 7.35 14.42 9.47
C THR A 114 7.43 13.15 8.63
N ALA A 115 7.42 12.00 9.30
CA ALA A 115 7.53 10.69 8.68
C ALA A 115 6.16 10.04 8.53
N VAL A 116 5.90 9.43 7.37
CA VAL A 116 4.81 8.47 7.17
C VAL A 116 5.41 7.08 7.19
N VAL A 117 4.91 6.22 8.08
CA VAL A 117 5.43 4.86 8.31
C VAL A 117 4.32 3.83 8.14
N ASP A 118 4.69 2.65 7.63
CA ASP A 118 3.80 1.49 7.51
C ASP A 118 4.64 0.22 7.25
N GLY A 119 3.99 -0.93 7.38
CA GLY A 119 4.58 -2.25 7.30
C GLY A 119 3.75 -3.23 6.47
N GLY A 120 4.43 -4.20 5.88
CA GLY A 120 3.83 -5.20 5.01
C GLY A 120 4.44 -6.58 5.21
N TRP A 121 3.59 -7.60 5.31
CA TRP A 121 4.05 -8.99 5.41
C TRP A 121 3.85 -9.77 4.11
N CYS A 122 4.72 -10.76 3.89
CA CYS A 122 4.66 -11.69 2.75
C CYS A 122 3.36 -12.52 2.71
N LYS A 123 2.70 -12.69 3.87
CA LYS A 123 1.48 -13.47 4.06
C LYS A 123 0.37 -12.59 4.62
N ARG A 124 -0.90 -12.87 4.28
CA ARG A 124 -2.05 -12.32 5.00
C ARG A 124 -2.31 -13.12 6.28
N SER A 125 -2.39 -12.44 7.41
CA SER A 125 -2.94 -12.98 8.64
C SER A 125 -4.36 -12.42 8.83
N TYR A 126 -5.36 -13.28 8.86
CA TYR A 126 -6.74 -12.90 9.24
C TYR A 126 -6.85 -12.84 10.78
N GLY A 127 -6.00 -12.05 11.44
CA GLY A 127 -6.04 -11.83 12.90
C GLY A 127 -5.48 -12.93 13.80
N HIS A 128 -5.20 -14.14 13.29
CA HIS A 128 -4.77 -15.29 14.12
C HIS A 128 -3.41 -15.90 13.74
N GLY A 129 -2.82 -15.48 12.62
CA GLY A 129 -1.68 -16.20 12.02
C GLY A 129 -0.29 -15.80 12.51
N TYR A 130 -0.04 -14.51 12.77
CA TYR A 130 1.23 -13.84 13.18
C TYR A 130 2.59 -14.52 12.86
N ASN A 131 2.66 -15.33 11.81
CA ASN A 131 3.77 -16.23 11.49
C ASN A 131 4.39 -15.96 10.13
N ALA A 132 4.27 -14.72 9.64
CA ALA A 132 4.89 -14.32 8.39
C ALA A 132 6.41 -14.51 8.46
N SER A 133 6.97 -15.18 7.46
CA SER A 133 8.40 -15.46 7.33
C SER A 133 9.20 -14.21 6.97
N SER A 134 8.56 -13.20 6.37
CA SER A 134 9.21 -11.93 6.06
C SER A 134 8.25 -10.74 6.17
N GLY A 135 8.83 -9.58 6.47
CA GLY A 135 8.14 -8.29 6.53
C GLY A 135 9.02 -7.19 5.95
N VAL A 136 8.39 -6.22 5.29
CA VAL A 136 8.98 -4.96 4.85
C VAL A 136 8.37 -3.83 5.67
N ALA A 137 9.16 -2.82 5.99
CA ALA A 137 8.64 -1.55 6.46
C ALA A 137 9.50 -0.42 5.93
N PHE A 138 8.95 0.78 5.96
CA PHE A 138 9.53 1.92 5.28
C PHE A 138 9.13 3.23 5.95
N ILE A 139 9.95 4.26 5.71
CA ILE A 139 9.73 5.63 6.14
C ILE A 139 9.64 6.49 4.88
N ILE A 140 8.56 7.26 4.76
CA ILE A 140 8.33 8.25 3.71
C ILE A 140 8.41 9.64 4.32
N GLY A 141 9.20 10.53 3.70
CA GLY A 141 9.18 11.95 4.04
C GLY A 141 7.86 12.59 3.61
N LEU A 142 7.16 13.25 4.52
CA LEU A 142 5.85 13.82 4.22
C LEU A 142 5.96 14.99 3.22
N ALA A 143 7.04 15.76 3.21
CA ALA A 143 7.13 16.93 2.32
C ALA A 143 7.35 16.51 0.86
N THR A 144 8.29 15.60 0.61
CA THR A 144 8.60 15.08 -0.73
C THR A 144 7.65 13.98 -1.18
N GLN A 145 6.97 13.32 -0.23
CA GLN A 145 6.20 12.09 -0.44
C GLN A 145 7.08 10.93 -0.98
N LYS A 146 8.40 10.97 -0.79
CA LYS A 146 9.35 9.96 -1.24
C LYS A 146 9.82 9.06 -0.10
N ILE A 147 10.19 7.83 -0.43
CA ILE A 147 10.75 6.89 0.54
C ILE A 147 12.15 7.38 0.90
N ILE A 148 12.40 7.54 2.19
CA ILE A 148 13.70 7.96 2.74
C ILE A 148 14.38 6.81 3.49
N PHE A 149 13.65 5.76 3.84
CA PHE A 149 14.20 4.53 4.37
C PHE A 149 13.29 3.35 4.05
N ILE A 150 13.87 2.18 3.79
CA ILE A 150 13.14 0.93 3.59
C ILE A 150 14.05 -0.23 3.96
N ASP A 151 13.51 -1.20 4.69
CA ASP A 151 14.25 -2.42 4.99
C ASP A 151 13.32 -3.63 5.12
N ILE A 152 13.92 -4.82 5.17
CA ILE A 152 13.26 -6.12 5.15
C ILE A 152 13.79 -6.97 6.30
N ARG A 153 12.87 -7.59 7.03
CA ARG A 153 13.15 -8.68 7.97
C ARG A 153 12.72 -10.00 7.40
N ASN A 154 13.57 -11.01 7.50
CA ASN A 154 13.32 -12.33 6.97
C ASN A 154 13.88 -13.42 7.89
N LYS A 155 13.03 -14.41 8.17
CA LYS A 155 13.27 -15.55 9.05
C LYS A 155 13.86 -16.77 8.34
N VAL A 156 13.75 -16.80 7.01
CA VAL A 156 13.98 -18.02 6.23
C VAL A 156 15.14 -17.84 5.27
N CYS A 157 16.11 -18.74 5.35
CA CYS A 157 17.09 -18.97 4.29
C CYS A 157 17.08 -20.45 3.93
N LEU A 158 16.74 -20.78 2.67
CA LEU A 158 16.66 -22.17 2.22
C LEU A 158 18.04 -22.86 2.21
N THR A 159 19.11 -22.11 1.92
CA THR A 159 20.47 -22.65 1.94
C THR A 159 20.89 -22.98 3.37
N CYS A 160 20.64 -22.09 4.35
CA CYS A 160 20.85 -22.39 5.77
C CYS A 160 20.07 -23.63 6.20
N HIS A 161 18.77 -23.69 5.87
CA HIS A 161 17.93 -24.83 6.23
C HIS A 161 18.43 -26.15 5.60
N ALA A 162 18.92 -26.11 4.37
CA ALA A 162 19.49 -27.29 3.70
C ALA A 162 20.82 -27.75 4.34
N ILE A 163 21.65 -26.81 4.81
CA ILE A 163 22.88 -27.10 5.57
C ILE A 163 22.51 -27.70 6.94
N GLU A 164 21.59 -27.07 7.69
CA GLU A 164 21.12 -27.51 9.01
C GLU A 164 20.50 -28.92 8.96
N THR A 165 19.81 -29.27 7.86
CA THR A 165 19.19 -30.59 7.66
C THR A 165 20.12 -31.63 7.01
N GLY A 166 21.41 -31.31 6.81
CA GLY A 166 22.39 -32.24 6.24
C GLY A 166 22.18 -32.56 4.75
N ARG A 167 21.31 -31.83 4.05
CA ARG A 167 21.05 -32.05 2.61
C ARG A 167 22.17 -31.54 1.72
N ILE A 168 22.95 -30.56 2.19
CA ILE A 168 24.08 -29.97 1.48
C ILE A 168 25.20 -29.76 2.49
N SER A 169 26.45 -30.02 2.08
CA SER A 169 27.62 -29.64 2.86
C SER A 169 27.72 -28.12 3.04
N SER A 170 28.50 -27.69 4.04
CA SER A 170 28.73 -26.26 4.30
C SER A 170 29.13 -25.52 3.02
N LYS A 171 28.36 -24.49 2.67
CA LYS A 171 28.56 -23.68 1.47
C LYS A 171 28.36 -22.20 1.77
N THR A 172 29.37 -21.40 1.42
CA THR A 172 29.28 -19.94 1.47
C THR A 172 28.17 -19.45 0.54
N HIS A 173 27.27 -18.62 1.06
CA HIS A 173 26.15 -18.06 0.31
C HIS A 173 25.72 -16.71 0.89
N VAL A 174 25.01 -15.92 0.09
CA VAL A 174 24.34 -14.70 0.57
C VAL A 174 23.14 -15.14 1.41
N CYS A 175 23.24 -14.98 2.72
CA CYS A 175 22.17 -15.32 3.64
C CYS A 175 21.18 -14.15 3.76
N HIS A 176 19.92 -14.40 3.44
CA HIS A 176 18.85 -13.41 3.62
C HIS A 176 18.12 -13.56 4.96
N LYS A 177 18.55 -14.46 5.86
CA LYS A 177 17.97 -14.59 7.20
C LYS A 177 18.63 -13.55 8.11
N ASN A 178 17.85 -12.58 8.56
CA ASN A 178 18.29 -11.47 9.42
C ASN A 178 17.30 -11.19 10.57
N TRP A 179 16.38 -12.12 10.82
CA TRP A 179 15.35 -11.98 11.85
C TRP A 179 14.98 -13.33 12.46
N ASP A 180 14.89 -13.38 13.78
CA ASP A 180 14.55 -14.56 14.56
C ASP A 180 13.37 -14.33 15.53
N ALA A 181 13.07 -13.08 15.87
CA ALA A 181 11.97 -12.70 16.75
C ALA A 181 10.56 -12.74 16.09
N TYR A 182 9.52 -12.28 16.79
CA TYR A 182 8.13 -12.33 16.28
C TYR A 182 7.92 -11.52 14.99
N SER A 183 6.99 -11.98 14.15
CA SER A 183 6.70 -11.31 12.87
C SER A 183 6.02 -9.96 13.07
N THR A 184 5.25 -9.82 14.16
CA THR A 184 4.59 -8.57 14.58
C THR A 184 5.58 -7.48 14.98
N SER A 185 6.81 -7.83 15.36
CA SER A 185 7.85 -6.87 15.75
C SER A 185 8.75 -6.42 14.59
N MET A 186 8.59 -6.99 13.39
CA MET A 186 9.42 -6.64 12.22
C MET A 186 9.26 -5.17 11.84
N GLU A 187 8.01 -4.69 11.75
CA GLU A 187 7.71 -3.31 11.36
C GLU A 187 8.33 -2.32 12.34
N SER A 188 8.02 -2.43 13.63
CA SER A 188 8.55 -1.51 14.64
C SER A 188 10.07 -1.55 14.73
N ASN A 189 10.71 -2.71 14.51
CA ASN A 189 12.16 -2.82 14.47
C ASN A 189 12.76 -2.05 13.29
N ILE A 190 12.25 -2.27 12.09
CA ILE A 190 12.72 -1.60 10.87
C ILE A 190 12.54 -0.07 11.00
N ILE A 191 11.40 0.39 11.52
CA ILE A 191 11.17 1.84 11.69
C ILE A 191 12.15 2.46 12.68
N VAL A 192 12.42 1.80 13.81
CA VAL A 192 13.40 2.30 14.78
C VAL A 192 14.81 2.32 14.20
N GLU A 193 15.21 1.28 13.47
CA GLU A 193 16.50 1.26 12.78
C GLU A 193 16.60 2.39 11.75
N GLY A 194 15.55 2.60 10.96
CA GLY A 194 15.49 3.69 9.99
C GLY A 194 15.62 5.07 10.63
N MET A 195 14.96 5.31 11.75
CA MET A 195 15.09 6.57 12.48
C MET A 195 16.50 6.77 13.06
N LYS A 196 17.13 5.72 13.60
CA LYS A 196 18.52 5.77 14.06
C LYS A 196 19.50 6.04 12.91
N TYR A 197 19.29 5.42 11.75
CA TYR A 197 20.07 5.66 10.54
C TYR A 197 19.93 7.10 10.04
N LEU A 198 18.70 7.63 9.97
CA LEU A 198 18.45 9.01 9.56
C LEU A 198 19.08 10.03 10.52
N GLU A 199 19.04 9.78 11.82
CA GLU A 199 19.68 10.63 12.83
C GLU A 199 21.20 10.62 12.68
N SER A 200 21.81 9.44 12.71
CA SER A 200 23.28 9.29 12.74
C SER A 200 23.98 9.64 11.43
N ILE A 201 23.40 9.28 10.29
CA ILE A 201 24.06 9.44 8.98
C ILE A 201 23.64 10.72 8.27
N HIS A 202 22.38 11.13 8.43
CA HIS A 202 21.79 12.22 7.62
C HIS A 202 21.46 13.48 8.42
N ASN A 203 21.66 13.46 9.74
CA ASN A 203 21.33 14.55 10.67
C ASN A 203 19.82 14.90 10.63
N ILE A 204 18.96 13.88 10.52
CA ILE A 204 17.50 14.02 10.43
C ILE A 204 16.84 13.37 11.65
N ARG A 205 15.92 14.09 12.30
CA ARG A 205 15.04 13.54 13.33
C ARG A 205 13.60 13.53 12.86
N CYS A 206 12.97 12.36 12.87
CA CYS A 206 11.53 12.27 12.61
C CYS A 206 10.74 12.69 13.86
N THR A 207 10.41 13.97 13.99
CA THR A 207 9.70 14.53 15.16
C THR A 207 8.21 14.27 15.16
N ARG A 208 7.63 13.93 14.00
CA ARG A 208 6.22 13.56 13.85
C ARG A 208 6.13 12.27 13.05
N VAL A 209 5.27 11.35 13.49
CA VAL A 209 5.07 10.05 12.84
C VAL A 209 3.59 9.84 12.53
N VAL A 210 3.29 9.57 11.27
CA VAL A 210 1.96 9.25 10.74
C VAL A 210 1.95 7.78 10.35
N GLY A 211 1.05 6.99 10.92
CA GLY A 211 0.87 5.57 10.55
C GLY A 211 -0.59 5.15 10.65
N ASP A 212 -0.87 3.89 10.29
CA ASP A 212 -2.10 3.26 10.80
C ASP A 212 -1.95 3.10 12.32
N GLY A 213 -3.05 3.12 13.06
CA GLY A 213 -3.10 3.44 14.49
C GLY A 213 -2.34 2.53 15.47
N ASP A 214 -1.43 1.65 15.02
CA ASP A 214 -0.75 0.64 15.81
C ASP A 214 0.13 1.25 16.91
N SER A 215 -0.27 1.01 18.15
CA SER A 215 0.34 1.55 19.37
C SER A 215 1.77 1.03 19.62
N ASN A 216 2.13 -0.11 19.05
CA ASN A 216 3.41 -0.78 19.31
C ASN A 216 4.62 -0.05 18.72
N ILE A 217 4.46 0.63 17.59
CA ILE A 217 5.56 1.36 16.94
C ILE A 217 5.96 2.56 17.80
N ILE A 218 4.98 3.37 18.23
CA ILE A 218 5.23 4.56 19.04
C ILE A 218 5.83 4.22 20.40
N LYS A 219 5.36 3.12 21.03
CA LYS A 219 5.97 2.64 22.28
C LYS A 219 7.46 2.35 22.08
N ARG A 220 7.78 1.55 21.06
CA ARG A 220 9.17 1.18 20.77
C ARG A 220 10.06 2.36 20.39
N ILE A 221 9.51 3.35 19.67
CA ILE A 221 10.20 4.61 19.37
C ILE A 221 10.59 5.34 20.67
N LYS A 222 9.66 5.44 21.64
CA LYS A 222 9.95 6.08 22.93
C LYS A 222 11.00 5.33 23.74
N ASP A 223 10.98 4.01 23.68
CA ASP A 223 11.88 3.14 24.45
C ASP A 223 13.31 3.12 23.86
N GLU A 224 13.46 3.17 22.53
CA GLU A 224 14.75 2.89 21.86
C GLU A 224 15.42 4.10 21.18
N ILE A 225 14.74 5.25 21.02
CA ILE A 225 15.27 6.43 20.32
C ILE A 225 15.50 7.55 21.34
N GLY A 226 16.70 8.16 21.33
CA GLY A 226 17.08 9.17 22.30
C GLY A 226 16.14 10.39 22.35
N TYR A 227 15.59 10.79 21.20
CA TYR A 227 14.57 11.83 21.10
C TYR A 227 13.13 11.29 21.04
N GLY A 228 12.92 10.01 21.29
CA GLY A 228 11.64 9.30 21.15
C GLY A 228 10.48 9.93 21.95
N ASN A 229 10.76 10.46 23.14
CA ASN A 229 9.76 11.17 23.96
C ASN A 229 9.27 12.49 23.33
N ARG A 230 10.05 13.08 22.42
CA ARG A 230 9.68 14.27 21.64
C ARG A 230 8.87 13.93 20.39
N VAL A 231 8.76 12.65 20.03
CA VAL A 231 8.05 12.22 18.81
C VAL A 231 6.54 12.29 19.02
N LEU A 232 5.89 13.12 18.21
CA LEU A 232 4.44 13.24 18.17
C LEU A 232 3.83 12.22 17.20
N LYS A 233 2.98 11.32 17.71
CA LYS A 233 2.11 10.51 16.85
C LYS A 233 1.04 11.42 16.26
N VAL A 234 1.00 11.53 14.94
CA VAL A 234 -0.02 12.31 14.23
C VAL A 234 -1.07 11.37 13.64
N GLU A 235 -2.33 11.56 14.00
CA GLU A 235 -3.41 10.70 13.52
C GLU A 235 -3.70 10.92 12.03
N CYS A 236 -3.81 9.82 11.28
CA CYS A 236 -4.23 9.90 9.89
C CYS A 236 -5.71 10.32 9.81
N ALA A 237 -6.00 11.43 9.13
CA ALA A 237 -7.35 11.98 9.01
C ALA A 237 -8.35 10.99 8.38
N ASN A 238 -7.92 10.17 7.42
CA ASN A 238 -8.77 9.15 6.80
C ASN A 238 -9.05 7.99 7.78
N HIS A 239 -8.04 7.55 8.55
CA HIS A 239 -8.20 6.49 9.53
C HIS A 239 -9.05 6.95 10.73
N ALA A 240 -8.88 8.19 11.22
CA ALA A 240 -9.72 8.77 12.26
C ALA A 240 -11.20 8.82 11.83
N VAL A 241 -11.48 9.30 10.62
CA VAL A 241 -12.85 9.32 10.09
C VAL A 241 -13.40 7.90 9.89
N ARG A 242 -12.58 6.94 9.43
CA ARG A 242 -13.00 5.53 9.30
C ARG A 242 -13.29 4.92 10.67
N ARG A 243 -12.50 5.22 11.71
CA ARG A 243 -12.75 4.80 13.10
C ARG A 243 -14.07 5.39 13.61
N TYR A 244 -14.35 6.65 13.29
CA TYR A 244 -15.63 7.29 13.63
C TYR A 244 -16.81 6.62 12.91
N SER A 245 -16.71 6.36 11.60
CA SER A 245 -17.74 5.59 10.88
C SER A 245 -18.01 4.22 11.51
N ARG A 246 -16.95 3.47 11.86
CA ARG A 246 -17.09 2.14 12.52
C ARG A 246 -17.75 2.25 13.89
N ALA A 247 -17.45 3.30 14.66
CA ALA A 247 -18.09 3.55 15.94
C ALA A 247 -19.59 3.83 15.76
N LEU A 248 -19.95 4.66 14.79
CA LEU A 248 -21.35 4.92 14.44
C LEU A 248 -22.08 3.67 13.94
N GLU A 249 -21.42 2.81 13.15
CA GLU A 249 -21.98 1.52 12.74
C GLU A 249 -22.23 0.59 13.93
N LYS A 250 -21.32 0.57 14.91
CA LYS A 250 -21.52 -0.20 16.13
C LYS A 250 -22.72 0.33 16.91
N LEU A 251 -22.83 1.64 17.05
CA LEU A 251 -23.97 2.30 17.70
C LEU A 251 -25.30 2.02 16.96
N GLN A 252 -25.26 2.05 15.64
CA GLN A 252 -26.40 1.73 14.77
C GLN A 252 -26.89 0.28 14.95
N ARG A 253 -26.01 -0.65 15.31
CA ARG A 253 -26.34 -2.07 15.55
C ARG A 253 -26.67 -2.36 17.02
N ASP A 254 -26.58 -1.38 17.91
CA ASP A 254 -26.83 -1.56 19.34
C ASP A 254 -28.34 -1.61 19.63
N THR A 255 -28.89 -2.82 19.56
CA THR A 255 -30.29 -3.09 19.86
C THR A 255 -30.61 -3.07 21.35
N ARG A 256 -29.59 -3.15 22.22
CA ARG A 256 -29.76 -3.08 23.67
C ARG A 256 -29.95 -1.64 24.11
N ARG A 257 -29.10 -0.74 23.63
CA ARG A 257 -29.15 0.70 23.97
C ARG A 257 -30.32 1.42 23.32
N PHE A 258 -30.68 1.05 22.09
CA PHE A 258 -31.79 1.65 21.37
C PHE A 258 -32.80 0.56 20.97
N SER A 259 -33.66 0.15 21.88
CA SER A 259 -34.66 -0.90 21.66
C SER A 259 -36.05 -0.33 21.29
N GLY A 260 -37.01 -1.20 20.96
CA GLY A 260 -38.38 -0.80 20.65
C GLY A 260 -38.55 -0.06 19.31
N LYS A 261 -39.79 0.40 19.05
CA LYS A 261 -40.18 1.04 17.78
C LYS A 261 -39.41 2.34 17.52
N SER A 262 -39.25 3.18 18.54
CA SER A 262 -38.46 4.42 18.47
C SER A 262 -36.97 4.12 18.24
N GLY A 263 -36.41 3.12 18.94
CA GLY A 263 -35.03 2.67 18.76
C GLY A 263 -34.74 2.20 17.33
N VAL A 264 -35.64 1.40 16.74
CA VAL A 264 -35.51 0.96 15.33
C VAL A 264 -35.51 2.17 14.38
N ARG A 265 -36.41 3.14 14.59
CA ARG A 265 -36.50 4.36 13.77
C ARG A 265 -35.18 5.14 13.80
N VAL A 266 -34.62 5.41 14.99
CA VAL A 266 -33.38 6.19 15.12
C VAL A 266 -32.14 5.46 14.60
N ARG A 267 -32.07 4.12 14.75
CA ARG A 267 -30.99 3.32 14.14
C ARG A 267 -31.06 3.36 12.61
N ASN A 268 -32.25 3.34 12.01
CA ASN A 268 -32.41 3.48 10.56
C ASN A 268 -32.02 4.88 10.06
N ILE A 269 -32.41 5.93 10.79
CA ILE A 269 -31.98 7.31 10.52
C ILE A 269 -30.46 7.43 10.59
N LEU A 270 -29.83 6.88 11.63
CA LEU A 270 -28.37 6.89 11.75
C LEU A 270 -27.73 6.17 10.56
N LYS A 271 -28.20 4.96 10.21
CA LYS A 271 -27.71 4.18 9.06
C LYS A 271 -27.68 5.01 7.77
N GLN A 272 -28.74 5.78 7.50
CA GLN A 272 -28.84 6.64 6.31
C GLN A 272 -27.89 7.85 6.34
N ASN A 273 -27.42 8.25 7.52
CA ASN A 273 -26.63 9.47 7.71
C ASN A 273 -25.15 9.23 8.10
N ILE A 274 -24.72 7.99 8.39
CA ILE A 274 -23.30 7.65 8.67
C ILE A 274 -22.37 8.20 7.59
N GLY A 275 -22.73 8.02 6.31
CA GLY A 275 -21.94 8.52 5.19
C GLY A 275 -21.78 10.05 5.20
N LYS A 276 -22.87 10.78 5.50
CA LYS A 276 -22.84 12.25 5.61
C LYS A 276 -22.02 12.70 6.80
N LEU A 277 -22.15 12.03 7.94
CA LEU A 277 -21.38 12.34 9.15
C LEU A 277 -19.87 12.14 8.92
N ALA A 278 -19.48 11.04 8.26
CA ALA A 278 -18.09 10.77 7.91
C ALA A 278 -17.52 11.79 6.90
N GLN A 279 -18.29 12.10 5.85
CA GLN A 279 -17.91 13.11 4.86
C GLN A 279 -17.81 14.50 5.48
N GLY A 280 -18.75 14.86 6.35
CA GLY A 280 -18.76 16.10 7.12
C GLY A 280 -17.52 16.24 7.98
N ALA A 281 -17.20 15.23 8.79
CA ALA A 281 -15.98 15.20 9.61
C ALA A 281 -14.71 15.40 8.76
N ARG A 282 -14.59 14.68 7.64
CA ARG A 282 -13.41 14.81 6.76
C ARG A 282 -13.32 16.19 6.09
N ALA A 283 -14.46 16.76 5.70
CA ALA A 283 -14.55 18.07 5.07
C ALA A 283 -14.19 19.18 6.07
N LEU A 284 -14.62 19.07 7.32
CA LEU A 284 -14.26 19.98 8.40
C LEU A 284 -12.75 19.98 8.63
N ILE A 285 -12.12 18.81 8.77
CA ILE A 285 -10.66 18.70 8.92
C ILE A 285 -9.93 19.40 7.76
N LYS A 286 -10.39 19.18 6.52
CA LYS A 286 -9.81 19.82 5.32
C LYS A 286 -9.96 21.34 5.35
N LYS A 287 -11.18 21.83 5.60
CA LYS A 287 -11.48 23.26 5.62
C LYS A 287 -10.67 23.95 6.71
N HIS A 288 -10.63 23.35 7.90
CA HIS A 288 -9.89 23.85 9.04
C HIS A 288 -8.39 23.94 8.76
N ALA A 289 -7.78 22.91 8.18
CA ALA A 289 -6.36 22.94 7.83
C ALA A 289 -6.00 24.02 6.80
N ILE A 290 -6.91 24.37 5.90
CA ILE A 290 -6.73 25.50 4.98
C ILE A 290 -6.80 26.83 5.73
N LEU A 291 -7.82 27.00 6.59
CA LEU A 291 -8.04 28.24 7.35
C LEU A 291 -6.86 28.58 8.27
N PHE A 292 -6.29 27.57 8.93
CA PHE A 292 -5.19 27.74 9.88
C PHE A 292 -3.82 27.40 9.30
N GLN A 293 -3.71 27.19 7.98
CA GLN A 293 -2.46 26.82 7.31
C GLN A 293 -1.77 25.59 7.93
N SER A 294 -2.55 24.70 8.55
CA SER A 294 -2.07 23.53 9.32
C SER A 294 -1.17 23.87 10.52
N GLU A 295 -1.22 25.10 11.01
CA GLU A 295 -0.47 25.52 12.20
C GLU A 295 -1.22 25.14 13.48
N PRO A 296 -0.57 24.43 14.41
CA PRO A 296 -1.18 24.01 15.67
C PRO A 296 -1.14 25.16 16.69
N SER A 297 -2.17 26.00 16.71
CA SER A 297 -2.40 26.96 17.80
C SER A 297 -3.52 26.50 18.73
N GLN A 298 -3.50 26.96 19.98
CA GLN A 298 -4.56 26.63 20.95
C GLN A 298 -5.94 27.05 20.44
N THR A 299 -6.04 28.22 19.83
CA THR A 299 -7.25 28.74 19.20
C THR A 299 -7.73 27.83 18.07
N ALA A 300 -6.83 27.39 17.20
CA ALA A 300 -7.16 26.49 16.10
C ALA A 300 -7.66 25.13 16.62
N ILE A 301 -7.03 24.58 17.66
CA ILE A 301 -7.48 23.33 18.27
C ILE A 301 -8.89 23.49 18.85
N GLN A 302 -9.15 24.58 19.59
CA GLN A 302 -10.46 24.87 20.16
C GLN A 302 -11.54 25.06 19.10
N GLU A 303 -11.23 25.73 17.98
CA GLU A 303 -12.16 25.87 16.87
C GLU A 303 -12.50 24.51 16.24
N LEU A 304 -11.50 23.67 15.96
CA LEU A 304 -11.74 22.33 15.42
C LEU A 304 -12.60 21.48 16.37
N VAL A 305 -12.37 21.55 17.68
CA VAL A 305 -13.18 20.88 18.70
C VAL A 305 -14.63 21.38 18.68
N SER A 306 -14.82 22.70 18.63
CA SER A 306 -16.16 23.30 18.53
C SER A 306 -16.89 22.85 17.26
N ASN A 307 -16.20 22.89 16.12
CA ASN A 307 -16.71 22.42 14.84
C ASN A 307 -17.11 20.95 14.89
N PHE A 308 -16.31 20.09 15.53
CA PHE A 308 -16.66 18.68 15.71
C PHE A 308 -17.92 18.52 16.55
N ARG A 309 -18.04 19.18 17.70
CA ARG A 309 -19.22 19.05 18.58
C ARG A 309 -20.52 19.55 17.95
N ASN A 310 -20.43 20.54 17.06
CA ASN A 310 -21.61 21.17 16.50
C ASN A 310 -22.12 20.50 15.21
N PHE A 311 -21.25 19.91 14.39
CA PHE A 311 -21.67 19.45 13.06
C PHE A 311 -22.68 18.29 13.03
N PRO A 312 -22.74 17.33 13.98
CA PRO A 312 -23.73 16.27 13.92
C PRO A 312 -25.16 16.81 13.91
N ARG A 313 -25.44 17.83 14.74
CA ARG A 313 -26.72 18.55 14.78
C ARG A 313 -27.06 19.16 13.42
N LEU A 314 -26.09 19.82 12.79
CA LEU A 314 -26.27 20.42 11.45
C LEU A 314 -26.61 19.36 10.39
N VAL A 315 -26.02 18.17 10.46
CA VAL A 315 -26.30 17.07 9.52
C VAL A 315 -27.75 16.59 9.66
N PHE A 316 -28.27 16.48 10.89
CA PHE A 316 -29.66 16.07 11.11
C PHE A 316 -30.66 17.18 10.76
N GLN A 317 -30.33 18.45 11.00
CA GLN A 317 -31.15 19.59 10.56
C GLN A 317 -31.25 19.67 9.01
N GLN A 318 -30.16 19.43 8.29
CA GLN A 318 -30.15 19.49 6.82
C GLN A 318 -30.73 18.25 6.14
N SER A 319 -30.72 17.09 6.79
CA SER A 319 -31.20 15.83 6.20
C SER A 319 -32.72 15.75 6.04
N SER A 320 -33.46 16.73 6.55
CA SER A 320 -34.89 16.94 6.29
C SER A 320 -35.18 17.62 4.94
N LYS A 321 -34.18 18.22 4.27
CA LYS A 321 -34.37 19.00 3.03
C LYS A 321 -34.41 18.19 1.73
N SER A 322 -34.40 16.86 1.78
CA SER A 322 -34.33 16.01 0.58
C SER A 322 -35.68 15.70 -0.10
N ASN A 323 -36.80 16.28 0.35
CA ASN A 323 -38.07 16.25 -0.38
C ASN A 323 -38.26 17.56 -1.17
N PRO A 324 -38.45 17.53 -2.50
CA PRO A 324 -38.61 18.71 -3.35
C PRO A 324 -40.04 19.30 -3.30
N THR A 325 -40.77 19.13 -2.20
CA THR A 325 -42.04 19.81 -1.98
C THR A 325 -41.81 20.94 -0.97
N ASN A 326 -42.24 22.14 -1.34
CA ASN A 326 -42.11 23.38 -0.56
C ASN A 326 -42.82 23.31 0.81
N LYS A 327 -42.26 22.58 1.78
CA LYS A 327 -42.58 22.67 3.21
C LYS A 327 -41.27 22.69 4.01
N MET A 328 -40.95 23.84 4.57
CA MET A 328 -40.00 24.01 5.71
C MET A 328 -40.78 24.83 6.74
N PRO A 329 -40.87 24.46 8.05
CA PRO A 329 -39.76 24.01 8.91
C PRO A 329 -40.02 22.80 9.86
N GLU A 330 -41.23 22.23 9.94
CA GLU A 330 -41.64 21.29 11.01
C GLU A 330 -40.90 19.93 11.04
N GLU A 331 -40.67 19.28 9.89
CA GLU A 331 -40.02 17.95 9.83
C GLU A 331 -38.56 17.93 10.31
N SER A 332 -37.84 19.05 10.17
CA SER A 332 -36.44 19.17 10.60
C SER A 332 -36.31 19.24 12.13
N SER A 333 -37.31 19.84 12.78
CA SER A 333 -37.43 19.94 14.23
C SER A 333 -37.81 18.59 14.84
N GLU A 334 -38.73 17.86 14.19
CA GLU A 334 -39.17 16.53 14.65
C GLU A 334 -38.02 15.51 14.62
N LEU A 335 -37.21 15.51 13.56
CA LEU A 335 -36.07 14.59 13.44
C LEU A 335 -35.03 14.83 14.54
N LEU A 336 -34.66 16.10 14.77
CA LEU A 336 -33.69 16.46 15.79
C LEU A 336 -34.22 16.14 17.19
N SER A 337 -35.47 16.49 17.47
CA SER A 337 -36.17 16.17 18.72
C SER A 337 -36.22 14.66 18.98
N LEU A 338 -36.48 13.83 17.96
CA LEU A 338 -36.44 12.38 18.07
C LEU A 338 -35.03 11.85 18.39
N MET A 339 -34.00 12.41 17.74
CA MET A 339 -32.61 12.01 17.98
C MET A 339 -32.12 12.42 19.38
N GLU A 340 -32.61 13.55 19.91
CA GLU A 340 -32.34 14.03 21.26
C GLU A 340 -33.07 13.19 22.32
N SER A 341 -34.39 13.06 22.20
CA SER A 341 -35.23 12.32 23.16
C SER A 341 -34.91 10.83 23.24
N SER A 342 -34.45 10.21 22.14
CA SER A 342 -33.96 8.82 22.14
C SER A 342 -32.57 8.63 22.74
N GLY A 343 -31.84 9.72 23.04
CA GLY A 343 -30.45 9.68 23.47
C GLY A 343 -29.45 9.31 22.38
N MET A 344 -29.90 9.12 21.13
CA MET A 344 -29.04 8.78 19.98
C MET A 344 -28.04 9.90 19.69
N LEU A 345 -28.48 11.18 19.74
CA LEU A 345 -27.59 12.31 19.50
C LEU A 345 -26.49 12.41 20.58
N ARG A 346 -26.84 12.19 21.85
CA ARG A 346 -25.86 12.14 22.95
C ARG A 346 -24.83 11.03 22.73
N ALA A 347 -25.26 9.86 22.28
CA ALA A 347 -24.34 8.77 22.00
C ALA A 347 -23.43 9.05 20.79
N ILE A 348 -23.92 9.77 19.77
CA ILE A 348 -23.08 10.28 18.68
C ILE A 348 -22.06 11.29 19.21
N ASP A 349 -22.48 12.19 20.11
CA ASP A 349 -21.60 13.16 20.76
C ASP A 349 -20.56 12.48 21.68
N GLU A 350 -20.86 11.34 22.29
CA GLU A 350 -19.87 10.54 23.02
C GLU A 350 -18.81 9.97 22.06
N GLU A 351 -19.24 9.38 20.93
CA GLU A 351 -18.33 8.79 19.95
C GLU A 351 -17.47 9.82 19.22
N ILE A 352 -18.02 11.00 18.92
CA ILE A 352 -17.23 12.08 18.31
C ILE A 352 -16.19 12.62 19.29
N ASN A 353 -16.54 12.76 20.58
CA ASN A 353 -15.60 13.21 21.59
C ASN A 353 -14.47 12.19 21.78
N ARG A 354 -14.82 10.90 21.82
CA ARG A 354 -13.88 9.78 21.98
C ARG A 354 -12.95 9.61 20.79
N VAL A 355 -13.45 9.75 19.56
CA VAL A 355 -12.70 9.38 18.34
C VAL A 355 -12.03 10.57 17.65
N LEU A 356 -12.72 11.71 17.53
CA LEU A 356 -12.23 12.86 16.76
C LEU A 356 -11.70 13.97 17.67
N VAL A 357 -12.46 14.41 18.68
CA VAL A 357 -12.05 15.51 19.58
C VAL A 357 -10.79 15.16 20.36
N SER A 358 -10.70 13.92 20.85
CA SER A 358 -9.53 13.41 21.59
C SER A 358 -8.21 13.48 20.81
N CYS A 359 -8.27 13.62 19.49
CA CYS A 359 -7.09 13.73 18.64
C CYS A 359 -7.06 15.01 17.79
N SER A 360 -7.88 16.03 18.10
CA SER A 360 -7.93 17.30 17.37
C SER A 360 -6.57 18.00 17.26
N ASN A 361 -5.74 17.92 18.31
CA ASN A 361 -4.37 18.44 18.34
C ASN A 361 -3.45 17.84 17.26
N THR A 362 -3.82 16.70 16.68
CA THR A 362 -3.08 16.03 15.60
C THR A 362 -3.86 16.03 14.28
N LEU A 363 -5.19 16.01 14.32
CA LEU A 363 -6.02 16.12 13.12
C LEU A 363 -5.91 17.50 12.45
N ILE A 364 -5.46 18.52 13.18
CA ILE A 364 -5.19 19.85 12.66
C ILE A 364 -4.20 19.85 11.48
N TYR A 365 -3.24 18.91 11.48
CA TYR A 365 -2.26 18.78 10.40
C TYR A 365 -2.87 18.20 9.11
N ASN A 366 -4.07 17.61 9.17
CA ASN A 366 -4.81 17.05 8.01
C ASN A 366 -3.97 16.08 7.15
N VAL A 367 -3.08 15.32 7.79
CA VAL A 367 -2.20 14.37 7.12
C VAL A 367 -2.89 13.04 6.85
N THR A 368 -2.41 12.33 5.84
CA THR A 368 -2.91 10.99 5.48
C THR A 368 -1.76 10.04 5.26
N ASN A 369 -1.92 8.77 5.63
CA ASN A 369 -0.98 7.69 5.29
C ASN A 369 -1.16 7.19 3.84
N ASN A 370 -1.89 7.91 2.99
CA ASN A 370 -2.03 7.57 1.57
C ASN A 370 -0.69 7.28 0.84
N PRO A 371 0.43 7.95 1.15
CA PRO A 371 1.73 7.62 0.53
C PRO A 371 2.17 6.19 0.84
N ALA A 372 2.00 5.77 2.10
CA ALA A 372 2.24 4.41 2.51
C ALA A 372 1.28 3.43 1.80
N GLU A 373 -0.02 3.73 1.76
CA GLU A 373 -0.98 2.90 1.02
C GLU A 373 -0.61 2.77 -0.48
N ASN A 374 -0.10 3.84 -1.10
CA ASN A 374 0.35 3.85 -2.49
C ASN A 374 1.60 2.98 -2.72
N TYR A 375 2.60 3.07 -1.84
CA TYR A 375 3.74 2.16 -1.87
C TYR A 375 3.28 0.72 -1.66
N MET A 376 2.45 0.47 -0.66
CA MET A 376 1.93 -0.85 -0.33
C MET A 376 1.15 -1.48 -1.49
N ASN A 377 0.48 -0.67 -2.32
CA ASN A 377 -0.12 -1.13 -3.57
C ASN A 377 0.95 -1.62 -4.57
N GLN A 378 2.05 -0.88 -4.76
CA GLN A 378 3.18 -1.35 -5.58
C GLN A 378 3.82 -2.62 -5.01
N PHE A 379 3.98 -2.70 -3.69
CA PHE A 379 4.49 -3.88 -3.03
C PHE A 379 3.54 -5.08 -3.19
N CYS A 380 2.23 -4.87 -3.07
CA CYS A 380 1.24 -5.91 -3.32
C CYS A 380 1.29 -6.41 -4.77
N LYS A 381 1.47 -5.51 -5.75
CA LYS A 381 1.69 -5.91 -7.15
C LYS A 381 2.93 -6.78 -7.30
N THR A 382 4.09 -6.27 -6.86
CA THR A 382 5.38 -6.96 -7.04
C THR A 382 5.51 -8.24 -6.22
N SER A 383 4.78 -8.38 -5.11
CA SER A 383 4.70 -9.61 -4.30
C SER A 383 3.62 -10.60 -4.75
N GLY A 384 3.03 -10.42 -5.94
CA GLY A 384 2.03 -11.34 -6.49
C GLY A 384 0.69 -11.33 -5.74
N GLY A 385 0.39 -10.25 -5.02
CA GLY A 385 -0.84 -10.06 -4.25
C GLY A 385 -0.92 -10.89 -2.97
N LYS A 386 0.23 -11.33 -2.43
CA LYS A 386 0.33 -12.27 -1.30
C LYS A 386 -0.30 -13.65 -1.58
N ARG A 387 -0.53 -13.98 -2.85
CA ARG A 387 -1.03 -15.29 -3.30
C ARG A 387 0.09 -16.33 -3.42
N ILE A 388 1.32 -15.86 -3.66
CA ILE A 388 2.52 -16.67 -3.80
C ILE A 388 3.44 -16.33 -2.65
N ASP A 389 3.98 -17.36 -1.99
CA ASP A 389 4.99 -17.17 -0.95
C ASP A 389 6.37 -16.88 -1.56
N PHE A 390 6.71 -15.59 -1.66
CA PHE A 390 8.03 -15.11 -2.09
C PHE A 390 8.99 -14.84 -0.93
N ALA A 391 8.71 -15.31 0.30
CA ALA A 391 9.62 -15.13 1.42
C ALA A 391 10.96 -15.86 1.25
N LYS A 392 10.96 -16.91 0.43
CA LYS A 392 12.11 -17.79 0.24
C LYS A 392 13.19 -17.11 -0.62
N ALA A 393 14.46 -17.32 -0.25
CA ALA A 393 15.66 -16.92 -1.00
C ALA A 393 15.76 -15.42 -1.36
N GLY A 394 15.34 -14.54 -0.43
CA GLY A 394 15.49 -13.08 -0.60
C GLY A 394 14.53 -12.44 -1.61
N SER A 395 13.60 -13.21 -2.21
CA SER A 395 12.73 -12.70 -3.29
C SER A 395 11.83 -11.56 -2.83
N ILE A 396 11.34 -11.61 -1.60
CA ILE A 396 10.54 -10.53 -1.01
C ILE A 396 11.34 -9.22 -0.91
N GLY A 397 12.65 -9.29 -0.60
CA GLY A 397 13.54 -8.13 -0.54
C GLY A 397 13.72 -7.49 -1.91
N ARG A 398 14.00 -8.28 -2.94
CA ARG A 398 14.08 -7.81 -4.33
C ARG A 398 12.77 -7.13 -4.77
N ARG A 399 11.62 -7.74 -4.46
CA ARG A 399 10.30 -7.19 -4.81
C ARG A 399 9.96 -5.91 -4.06
N ALA A 400 10.31 -5.81 -2.78
CA ALA A 400 10.19 -4.59 -1.99
C ALA A 400 11.01 -3.43 -2.58
N LYS A 401 12.25 -3.71 -3.00
CA LYS A 401 13.14 -2.74 -3.67
C LYS A 401 12.59 -2.31 -5.03
N ILE A 402 12.10 -3.25 -5.85
CA ILE A 402 11.43 -2.94 -7.13
C ILE A 402 10.17 -2.09 -6.91
N ALA A 403 9.37 -2.40 -5.89
CA ALA A 403 8.20 -1.59 -5.54
C ALA A 403 8.59 -0.16 -5.14
N ALA A 404 9.69 -0.02 -4.39
CA ALA A 404 10.21 1.28 -3.97
C ALA A 404 10.69 2.11 -5.16
N LEU A 405 11.42 1.50 -6.11
CA LEU A 405 11.81 2.15 -7.36
C LEU A 405 10.58 2.54 -8.21
N ALA A 406 9.59 1.66 -8.33
CA ALA A 406 8.35 1.94 -9.06
C ALA A 406 7.51 3.05 -8.41
N TYR A 407 7.58 3.18 -7.08
CA TYR A 407 6.94 4.26 -6.33
C TYR A 407 7.66 5.59 -6.52
N GLN A 408 8.99 5.62 -6.35
CA GLN A 408 9.80 6.83 -6.45
C GLN A 408 9.94 7.34 -7.89
N GLN A 409 9.89 6.45 -8.88
CA GLN A 409 10.03 6.78 -10.30
C GLN A 409 8.77 6.41 -11.09
N PRO A 410 7.83 7.36 -11.25
CA PRO A 410 6.58 7.14 -11.99
C PRO A 410 6.82 6.62 -13.41
N ALA A 411 5.78 6.01 -13.99
CA ALA A 411 5.84 5.45 -15.34
C ALA A 411 6.98 4.43 -15.58
N GLN A 412 7.49 3.81 -14.51
CA GLN A 412 8.55 2.80 -14.54
C GLN A 412 9.87 3.33 -15.13
N GLN A 413 10.19 4.61 -14.94
CA GLN A 413 11.42 5.19 -15.48
C GLN A 413 12.70 4.54 -14.91
N TRP A 414 12.61 3.89 -13.75
CA TRP A 414 13.72 3.17 -13.11
C TRP A 414 14.31 2.05 -13.98
N HIS A 415 13.56 1.54 -14.97
CA HIS A 415 14.11 0.61 -15.96
C HIS A 415 15.29 1.18 -16.75
N LYS A 416 15.39 2.52 -16.92
CA LYS A 416 16.53 3.15 -17.59
C LYS A 416 17.81 3.01 -16.77
N GLU A 417 17.70 3.23 -15.46
CA GLU A 417 18.84 3.17 -14.54
C GLU A 417 19.33 1.72 -14.45
N VAL A 418 18.41 0.77 -14.28
CA VAL A 418 18.76 -0.67 -14.26
C VAL A 418 19.36 -1.11 -15.59
N ASN A 419 18.81 -0.68 -16.73
CA ASN A 419 19.38 -1.01 -18.03
C ASN A 419 20.79 -0.43 -18.20
N LYS A 420 21.02 0.82 -17.80
CA LYS A 420 22.35 1.44 -17.87
C LYS A 420 23.35 0.74 -16.95
N PHE A 421 22.91 0.30 -15.77
CA PHE A 421 23.76 -0.43 -14.84
C PHE A 421 24.14 -1.82 -15.40
N VAL A 422 23.16 -2.56 -15.94
CA VAL A 422 23.37 -3.91 -16.48
C VAL A 422 24.20 -3.90 -17.78
N THR A 423 23.92 -2.96 -18.68
CA THR A 423 24.52 -2.95 -20.04
C THR A 423 25.68 -1.98 -20.21
N GLY A 424 25.86 -1.04 -19.27
CA GLY A 424 26.75 0.12 -19.44
C GLY A 424 26.28 1.14 -20.48
N ARG A 425 25.13 0.91 -21.14
CA ARG A 425 24.66 1.67 -22.29
C ARG A 425 23.26 2.23 -22.07
N SER A 426 22.84 3.13 -22.96
CA SER A 426 21.47 3.63 -22.95
C SER A 426 20.48 2.58 -23.48
N PRO A 427 19.23 2.58 -23.00
CA PRO A 427 18.20 1.66 -23.47
C PRO A 427 18.04 1.60 -24.99
N THR A 428 17.85 0.39 -25.50
CA THR A 428 17.51 0.13 -26.89
C THR A 428 16.19 0.79 -27.30
N ASN A 429 15.96 0.93 -28.61
CA ASN A 429 14.76 1.58 -29.15
C ASN A 429 13.43 0.98 -28.62
N PRO A 430 13.26 -0.35 -28.49
CA PRO A 430 12.03 -0.93 -27.93
C PRO A 430 11.74 -0.47 -26.50
N LEU A 431 12.73 -0.57 -25.60
CA LEU A 431 12.56 -0.14 -24.20
C LEU A 431 12.31 1.37 -24.11
N ARG A 432 13.02 2.18 -24.91
CA ARG A 432 12.80 3.63 -24.98
C ARG A 432 11.38 4.00 -25.42
N LYS A 433 10.87 3.33 -26.47
CA LYS A 433 9.49 3.51 -26.95
C LYS A 433 8.46 3.10 -25.89
N PHE A 434 8.67 1.96 -25.21
CA PHE A 434 7.81 1.52 -24.12
C PHE A 434 7.74 2.56 -22.98
N LEU A 435 8.89 3.05 -22.52
CA LEU A 435 8.96 4.04 -21.45
C LEU A 435 8.37 5.38 -21.84
N SER A 436 8.54 5.81 -23.09
CA SER A 436 7.91 7.02 -23.63
C SER A 436 6.38 6.90 -23.63
N ARG A 437 5.83 5.76 -24.10
CA ARG A 437 4.38 5.49 -24.06
C ARG A 437 3.84 5.55 -22.62
N ARG A 438 4.51 4.88 -21.67
CA ARG A 438 4.15 4.88 -20.25
C ARG A 438 4.16 6.29 -19.65
N ASN A 439 5.18 7.08 -19.97
CA ASN A 439 5.29 8.46 -19.49
C ASN A 439 4.16 9.33 -20.05
N ASN A 440 3.88 9.22 -21.35
CA ASN A 440 2.79 9.96 -22.00
C ASN A 440 1.43 9.61 -21.40
N GLU A 441 1.16 8.33 -21.12
CA GLU A 441 -0.05 7.91 -20.40
C GLU A 441 -0.12 8.48 -18.98
N HIS A 442 0.98 8.47 -18.24
CA HIS A 442 1.06 9.02 -16.90
C HIS A 442 0.74 10.53 -16.90
N LEU A 443 1.38 11.30 -17.78
CA LEU A 443 1.12 12.72 -17.95
C LEU A 443 -0.33 12.98 -18.38
N LYS A 444 -0.88 12.17 -19.30
CA LYS A 444 -2.31 12.25 -19.69
C LYS A 444 -3.24 11.99 -18.50
N ARG A 445 -2.92 11.04 -17.60
CA ARG A 445 -3.71 10.78 -16.38
C ARG A 445 -3.66 11.96 -15.41
N ILE A 446 -2.50 12.60 -15.23
CA ILE A 446 -2.35 13.80 -14.40
C ILE A 446 -3.19 14.95 -14.96
N LYS A 447 -3.04 15.25 -16.26
CA LYS A 447 -3.82 16.30 -16.93
C LYS A 447 -5.33 16.06 -16.80
N ARG A 448 -5.78 14.82 -17.03
CA ARG A 448 -7.20 14.44 -16.84
C ARG A 448 -7.67 14.71 -15.41
N ARG A 449 -6.91 14.32 -14.38
CA ARG A 449 -7.29 14.55 -12.97
C ARG A 449 -7.46 16.04 -12.66
N GLN A 450 -6.61 16.90 -13.22
CA GLN A 450 -6.72 18.35 -13.07
C GLN A 450 -8.01 18.89 -13.73
N ILE A 451 -8.32 18.44 -14.95
CA ILE A 451 -9.55 18.82 -15.67
C ILE A 451 -10.79 18.36 -14.92
N PHE A 452 -10.80 17.11 -14.43
CA PHE A 452 -11.94 16.55 -13.71
C PHE A 452 -12.14 17.09 -12.29
N SER A 453 -11.22 17.91 -11.76
CA SER A 453 -11.47 18.66 -10.52
C SER A 453 -12.64 19.64 -10.71
N LYS A 454 -12.62 20.38 -11.83
CA LYS A 454 -13.69 21.31 -12.25
C LYS A 454 -14.96 20.59 -12.71
N GLU A 455 -14.85 19.46 -13.40
CA GLU A 455 -16.02 18.66 -13.80
C GLU A 455 -16.70 18.00 -12.58
N LYS A 456 -15.97 17.69 -11.50
CA LYS A 456 -16.56 17.20 -10.23
C LYS A 456 -17.41 18.28 -9.56
N GLU A 457 -17.01 19.55 -9.64
CA GLU A 457 -17.82 20.70 -9.22
C GLU A 457 -19.05 20.86 -10.12
N ARG A 458 -18.88 20.73 -11.45
CA ARG A 458 -19.98 20.78 -12.42
C ARG A 458 -21.00 19.63 -12.26
N ARG A 459 -20.53 18.43 -11.91
CA ARG A 459 -21.39 17.27 -11.59
C ARG A 459 -22.14 17.42 -10.26
N LYS A 460 -21.58 18.15 -9.28
CA LYS A 460 -22.30 18.50 -8.05
C LYS A 460 -23.45 19.49 -8.30
N GLN A 461 -23.34 20.33 -9.34
CA GLN A 461 -24.39 21.26 -9.75
C GLN A 461 -25.47 20.59 -10.62
N ARG A 462 -25.18 19.44 -11.24
CA ARG A 462 -26.18 18.66 -11.96
C ARG A 462 -27.09 17.97 -10.94
N LYS A 463 -28.37 18.37 -10.89
CA LYS A 463 -29.43 17.56 -10.29
C LYS A 463 -29.37 16.19 -10.96
N TYR A 464 -29.11 15.14 -10.19
CA TYR A 464 -29.31 13.78 -10.69
C TYR A 464 -30.78 13.68 -11.11
N SER A 465 -31.04 13.47 -12.39
CA SER A 465 -32.35 12.98 -12.81
C SER A 465 -32.55 11.64 -12.10
N HIS A 466 -33.61 11.57 -11.30
CA HIS A 466 -34.00 10.33 -10.66
C HIS A 466 -34.15 9.29 -11.77
N VAL A 467 -33.32 8.25 -11.77
CA VAL A 467 -33.60 7.07 -12.60
C VAL A 467 -34.88 6.48 -12.01
N PRO A 468 -35.97 6.38 -12.77
CA PRO A 468 -37.20 5.74 -12.29
C PRO A 468 -36.87 4.35 -11.76
N LYS A 469 -37.66 3.83 -10.81
CA LYS A 469 -37.50 2.49 -10.20
C LYS A 469 -37.66 1.30 -11.20
N GLY A 470 -37.54 1.52 -12.50
CA GLY A 470 -37.36 0.44 -13.48
C GLY A 470 -35.89 0.06 -13.52
N GLY A 471 -35.61 -1.21 -13.78
CA GLY A 471 -34.26 -1.75 -13.81
C GLY A 471 -33.37 -1.05 -14.84
N ASP A 472 -32.07 -1.29 -14.73
CA ASP A 472 -31.15 -0.89 -15.78
C ASP A 472 -31.61 -1.53 -17.10
N LYS A 473 -31.70 -0.74 -18.16
CA LYS A 473 -32.03 -1.20 -19.52
C LYS A 473 -31.11 -2.33 -19.98
N ASN A 474 -29.92 -2.43 -19.40
CA ASN A 474 -28.93 -3.47 -19.66
C ASN A 474 -28.96 -4.62 -18.64
N TYR A 475 -29.81 -4.57 -17.61
CA TYR A 475 -29.85 -5.53 -16.50
C TYR A 475 -31.26 -6.04 -16.13
N GLY A 476 -32.28 -5.69 -16.94
CA GLY A 476 -33.66 -6.14 -16.75
C GLY A 476 -34.35 -5.52 -15.54
N ASP A 477 -35.68 -5.47 -15.57
CA ASP A 477 -36.48 -4.82 -14.53
C ASP A 477 -36.46 -5.55 -13.18
N PHE A 478 -35.99 -6.81 -13.17
CA PHE A 478 -35.93 -7.66 -11.98
C PHE A 478 -34.74 -8.61 -12.14
N PRO A 479 -33.61 -8.42 -11.42
CA PRO A 479 -32.60 -9.46 -11.33
C PRO A 479 -33.21 -10.62 -10.51
N GLU A 480 -33.84 -11.56 -11.20
CA GLU A 480 -34.24 -12.82 -10.62
C GLU A 480 -32.98 -13.61 -10.22
N LYS A 481 -33.17 -14.58 -9.32
CA LYS A 481 -32.13 -15.39 -8.65
C LYS A 481 -31.03 -15.87 -9.61
N PRO A 482 -29.80 -16.13 -9.12
CA PRO A 482 -28.69 -16.58 -9.97
C PRO A 482 -29.10 -17.77 -10.85
N ASP A 483 -28.64 -17.74 -12.11
CA ASP A 483 -28.84 -18.77 -13.14
C ASP A 483 -28.20 -20.11 -12.75
N ILE A 484 -28.77 -20.78 -11.76
CA ILE A 484 -28.44 -22.13 -11.36
C ILE A 484 -29.74 -22.90 -11.24
N THR A 485 -29.84 -24.00 -11.98
CA THR A 485 -30.99 -24.90 -11.90
C THR A 485 -31.07 -25.52 -10.50
N GLU A 486 -32.28 -25.84 -10.04
CA GLU A 486 -32.52 -26.45 -8.71
C GLU A 486 -31.67 -27.72 -8.49
N GLU A 487 -31.37 -28.44 -9.57
CA GLU A 487 -30.51 -29.62 -9.64
C GLU A 487 -29.06 -29.31 -9.23
N MET A 488 -28.51 -28.16 -9.65
CA MET A 488 -27.16 -27.72 -9.29
C MET A 488 -27.05 -27.27 -7.83
N TYR A 489 -28.17 -26.89 -7.22
CA TYR A 489 -28.24 -26.48 -5.82
C TYR A 489 -28.23 -27.67 -4.85
N GLN A 490 -28.66 -28.86 -5.28
CA GLN A 490 -28.75 -30.07 -4.46
C GLN A 490 -27.43 -30.86 -4.36
N ILE A 491 -26.48 -30.63 -5.27
CA ILE A 491 -25.19 -31.35 -5.34
C ILE A 491 -24.28 -31.14 -4.10
N PRO A 492 -24.25 -29.99 -3.39
CA PRO A 492 -23.37 -29.81 -2.23
C PRO A 492 -23.91 -30.43 -0.92
N VAL A 493 -25.13 -30.95 -0.88
CA VAL A 493 -25.79 -31.39 0.37
C VAL A 493 -25.81 -32.92 0.52
N ALA A 494 -25.46 -33.68 -0.52
CA ALA A 494 -25.39 -35.14 -0.50
C ALA A 494 -23.98 -35.68 -0.73
N ASN A 495 -23.09 -35.55 0.28
CA ASN A 495 -22.12 -36.61 0.62
C ASN A 495 -21.26 -36.27 1.86
N PRO A 496 -21.60 -36.81 3.03
CA PRO A 496 -20.64 -37.13 4.09
C PRO A 496 -20.24 -38.61 3.96
N GLY A 497 -18.99 -38.91 3.57
CA GLY A 497 -18.56 -40.29 3.42
C GLY A 497 -17.06 -40.47 3.26
N PHE A 498 -16.37 -40.51 4.40
CA PHE A 498 -15.05 -41.16 4.52
C PHE A 498 -15.14 -42.61 4.03
N GLY A 499 -14.16 -43.06 3.25
CA GLY A 499 -14.05 -44.46 2.81
C GLY A 499 -12.64 -44.77 2.32
N SER A 500 -11.88 -45.40 3.20
CA SER A 500 -10.58 -46.06 2.98
C SER A 500 -10.62 -47.14 1.88
N GLY A 501 -9.48 -47.39 1.22
CA GLY A 501 -9.17 -48.75 0.75
C GLY A 501 -8.51 -48.88 -0.63
N ARG A 502 -7.21 -49.20 -0.60
CA ARG A 502 -6.39 -50.05 -1.49
C ARG A 502 -6.91 -50.46 -2.87
N GLY A 503 -6.02 -50.31 -3.85
CA GLY A 503 -5.88 -51.07 -5.09
C GLY A 503 -4.48 -50.83 -5.62
#